data_AF-A0A920HPX5-F1
#
_entry.id   AF-A0A920HPX5-F1
#
_cell.length_a   1.000
_cell.length_b   1.000
_cell.length_c   1.000
_cell.angle_alpha   90.00
_cell.angle_beta   90.00
_cell.angle_gamma   90.00
#
_symmetry.space_group_name_H-M   'P 1'
#
loop_
_entity.id
_entity.type
_entity.pdbx_description
1 polymer ?
#
loop_
_entity_poly.entity_id
_entity_poly.type
_entity_poly.pdbx_seq_one_letter_code
_entity_poly.pdbx_strand_id
1 'polypeptide(L)' 'MKKAAVIGFPVKHSWSPIIHNYWIKEHGIFGEYEKDRSTPK' A
#
# COMPACT_ATOMS: atom_id res chain seq x y z
N MET A 1 -8.75 -11.05 4.64
CA MET A 1 -7.45 -10.35 4.54
C MET A 1 -7.75 -8.91 4.15
N LYS A 2 -7.29 -7.92 4.93
CA LYS A 2 -7.53 -6.51 4.58
C LYS A 2 -6.51 -6.08 3.52
N LYS A 3 -6.96 -5.46 2.44
CA LYS A 3 -6.10 -4.92 1.39
C LYS A 3 -6.23 -3.40 1.36
N ALA A 4 -5.10 -2.72 1.33
CA ALA A 4 -5.01 -1.28 1.15
C ALA A 4 -4.03 -0.97 0.03
N ALA A 5 -4.22 0.16 -0.64
CA ALA A 5 -3.32 0.60 -1.70
C ALA A 5 -3.19 2.10 -1.73
N VAL A 6 -2.06 2.58 -2.23
CA VAL A 6 -1.90 3.97 -2.71
C VAL A 6 -2.23 3.99 -4.19
N ILE A 7 -3.16 4.85 -4.61
CA ILE A 7 -3.64 4.95 -5.99
C ILE A 7 -3.14 6.24 -6.63
N GLY A 8 -2.56 6.16 -7.83
CA GLY A 8 -2.23 7.37 -8.61
C GLY A 8 -1.28 7.14 -9.79
N PHE A 9 -1.00 8.22 -10.53
CA PHE A 9 -0.07 8.21 -11.65
C PHE A 9 0.80 9.48 -11.63
N PRO A 10 2.14 9.39 -11.44
CA PRO A 10 2.95 8.19 -11.26
C PRO A 10 3.08 7.72 -9.79
N VAL A 11 2.50 6.57 -9.43
CA VAL A 11 2.62 6.00 -8.06
C VAL A 11 3.94 5.26 -7.76
N LYS A 12 4.78 5.00 -8.78
CA LYS A 12 5.99 4.16 -8.63
C LYS A 12 6.95 4.69 -7.56
N HIS A 13 7.06 6.01 -7.42
CA HIS A 13 7.95 6.67 -6.48
C HIS A 13 7.39 6.76 -5.05
N SER A 14 6.15 6.30 -4.80
CA SER A 14 5.57 6.34 -3.46
C SER A 14 6.31 5.41 -2.50
N TRP A 15 6.68 5.95 -1.34
CA TRP A 15 7.28 5.21 -0.22
C TRP A 15 6.23 4.65 0.74
N SER A 16 4.97 5.03 0.55
CA SER A 16 3.85 4.61 1.40
C SER A 16 3.80 3.08 1.62
N PRO A 17 3.99 2.22 0.60
CA PRO A 17 4.00 0.77 0.82
C PRO A 17 5.12 0.28 1.73
N ILE A 18 6.28 0.94 1.76
CA ILE A 18 7.38 0.53 2.63
C ILE A 18 7.00 0.79 4.09
N ILE A 19 6.48 1.99 4.36
CA ILE A 19 6.09 2.43 5.71
C ILE A 19 4.94 1.58 6.23
N HIS A 20 3.88 1.37 5.43
CA HIS A 20 2.72 0.61 5.89
C HIS A 20 3.05 -0.87 6.08
N ASN A 21 3.80 -1.50 5.16
CA ASN A 21 4.16 -2.90 5.33
C ASN A 21 5.08 -3.13 6.54
N TYR A 22 5.94 -2.15 6.89
CA TYR A 22 6.72 -2.19 8.13
C TYR A 22 5.81 -2.29 9.37
N TRP A 23 4.85 -1.38 9.52
CA TRP A 23 3.93 -1.39 10.67
C TRP A 23 2.95 -2.55 10.67
N ILE A 24 2.50 -3.00 9.50
CA ILE A 24 1.66 -4.20 9.37
C ILE A 24 2.38 -5.42 9.92
N LYS A 25 3.67 -5.56 9.57
CA LYS A 25 4.53 -6.63 10.09
C LYS A 25 4.78 -6.48 11.59
N GLU A 26 5.13 -5.27 12.05
CA GLU A 26 5.45 -4.99 13.44
C GLU A 26 4.28 -5.28 14.39
N HIS A 27 3.05 -4.97 13.97
CA HIS A 27 1.85 -5.18 14.78
C HIS A 27 1.14 -6.51 14.51
N GLY A 28 1.68 -7.39 13.66
CA GLY A 28 1.06 -8.67 13.32
C GLY A 28 -0.34 -8.52 12.68
N ILE A 29 -0.57 -7.44 11.95
CA ILE A 29 -1.88 -7.16 11.34
C ILE A 29 -2.05 -8.07 10.12
N PHE A 30 -3.19 -8.76 10.03
CA PHE A 30 -3.52 -9.56 8.85
C PHE A 30 -4.00 -8.68 7.67
N GLY A 31 -3.04 -8.06 6.99
CA GLY A 31 -3.29 -7.22 5.83
C GLY A 31 -2.08 -7.02 4.92
N GLU A 32 -2.31 -6.37 3.79
CA GLU A 32 -1.33 -6.10 2.75
C GLU A 32 -1.50 -4.67 2.23
N TYR A 33 -0.38 -4.00 1.92
CA TYR A 33 -0.37 -2.65 1.36
C TYR A 33 0.39 -2.60 0.02
N GLU A 34 -0.29 -2.20 -1.06
CA GLU A 34 0.27 -2.21 -2.43
C GLU A 34 0.24 -0.84 -3.15
N LYS A 35 0.88 -0.78 -4.32
CA LYS A 35 0.81 0.37 -5.24
C LYS A 35 -0.20 0.04 -6.33
N ASP A 36 -1.19 0.89 -6.51
CA ASP A 36 -2.12 0.78 -7.61
C ASP A 36 -1.94 1.94 -8.59
N ARG A 37 -1.73 1.59 -9.86
CA ARG A 37 -1.59 2.54 -10.98
C ARG A 37 -2.93 2.85 -11.65
N SER A 38 -4.03 2.29 -11.16
CA SER A 38 -5.34 2.48 -11.74
C SER A 38 -5.69 3.96 -11.86
N THR A 39 -6.28 4.32 -12.99
CA THR A 39 -6.93 5.61 -13.18
C THR A 39 -8.25 5.62 -12.40
N PRO A 40 -8.72 6.78 -11.91
CA PRO A 40 -10.03 6.88 -11.26
C PRO A 40 -11.11 6.23 -12.13
N LYS A 41 -12.00 5.44 -11.51
CA LYS A 41 -13.19 4.87 -12.15
C LYS A 41 -14.24 5.93 -12.42
#